data_AF-A0A6B3F2S1-F1
#
_entry.id   AF-A0A6B3F2S1-F1
#
_cell.length_a   1.000
_cell.length_b   1.000
_cell.length_c   1.000
_cell.angle_alpha   90.00
_cell.angle_beta   90.00
_cell.angle_gamma   90.00
#
_symmetry.space_group_name_H-M   'P 1'
#
loop_
_entity.id
_entity.type
_entity.pdbx_description
1 polymer ?
#
loop_
_entity_poly.entity_id
_entity_poly.type
_entity_poly.pdbx_seq_one_letter_code
_entity_poly.pdbx_strand_id
1 'polypeptide(L)'
;MSAATSAATAGPGPWGKFFQGLQKMGRSLQLPIAVLPAAGILNRLGQPDVFGDDGLGWTNVAKVIDAAGGALLDSTLGLPLLFCVGVAIG
;
A
#
# COMPACT_ATOMS: atom_id res chain seq x y z
N MET A 1 13.11 48.69 -21.39
CA MET A 1 13.00 47.27 -21.75
C MET A 1 14.11 46.52 -21.01
N SER A 2 13.80 45.93 -19.84
CA SER A 2 14.77 45.14 -19.07
C SER A 2 14.63 43.67 -19.48
N ALA A 3 15.64 43.15 -20.17
CA ALA A 3 15.70 41.77 -20.62
C ALA A 3 16.04 40.88 -19.41
N ALA A 4 15.05 40.17 -18.88
CA ALA A 4 15.27 39.07 -17.96
C ALA A 4 15.95 37.93 -18.74
N THR A 5 17.28 37.83 -18.63
CA THR A 5 18.02 36.71 -19.20
C THR A 5 17.53 35.43 -18.54
N SER A 6 16.94 34.54 -19.34
CA SER A 6 16.48 33.24 -18.88
C SER A 6 17.72 32.37 -18.68
N ALA A 7 18.25 32.37 -17.47
CA ALA A 7 19.33 31.47 -17.09
C ALA A 7 18.79 30.03 -17.17
N ALA A 8 19.19 29.30 -18.21
CA ALA A 8 18.89 27.89 -18.36
C ALA A 8 19.52 27.12 -17.20
N THR A 9 18.71 26.66 -16.26
CA THR A 9 19.14 25.78 -15.17
C THR A 9 19.60 24.45 -15.76
N ALA A 10 20.88 24.11 -15.58
CA ALA A 10 21.41 22.81 -15.96
C ALA A 10 20.58 21.70 -15.29
N GLY A 11 20.03 20.78 -16.08
CA GLY A 11 19.19 19.69 -15.58
C GLY A 11 19.92 18.79 -14.58
N PRO A 12 19.18 18.01 -13.77
CA PRO A 12 19.79 17.18 -12.74
C PRO A 12 20.81 16.21 -13.35
N GLY A 13 21.99 16.12 -12.72
CA GLY A 13 22.99 15.12 -13.09
C GLY A 13 22.46 13.68 -12.95
N PRO A 14 23.16 12.67 -13.48
CA PRO A 14 22.72 11.27 -13.46
C PRO A 14 22.33 10.78 -12.06
N TRP A 15 23.08 11.21 -11.05
CA TRP A 15 22.80 10.93 -9.64
C TRP A 15 21.50 11.56 -9.14
N GLY A 16 21.23 12.81 -9.53
CA GLY A 16 19.98 13.50 -9.18
C GLY A 16 18.75 12.85 -9.82
N LYS A 17 18.87 12.35 -11.05
CA LYS A 17 17.80 11.60 -11.72
C LYS A 17 17.50 10.27 -11.02
N PHE A 18 18.54 9.53 -10.61
CA PHE A 18 18.38 8.31 -9.82
C PHE A 18 17.70 8.57 -8.48
N PHE A 19 18.13 9.60 -7.75
CA PHE A 19 17.54 9.98 -6.47
C PHE A 19 16.06 10.39 -6.60
N GLN A 20 15.70 11.12 -7.67
CA GLN A 20 14.30 11.41 -7.97
C GLN A 20 13.48 10.15 -8.25
N GLY A 21 14.06 9.16 -8.94
CA GLY A 21 13.44 7.85 -9.15
C GLY A 21 13.15 7.13 -7.84
N LEU A 22 14.10 7.11 -6.91
CA LEU A 22 13.90 6.53 -5.58
C LEU A 22 12.85 7.27 -4.74
N GLN A 23 12.79 8.60 -4.84
CA GLN A 23 11.75 9.39 -4.16
C GLN A 23 10.35 9.09 -4.72
N LYS A 24 10.23 8.94 -6.04
CA LYS A 24 8.97 8.54 -6.67
C LYS A 24 8.56 7.12 -6.26
N MET A 25 9.51 6.19 -6.29
CA MET A 25 9.30 4.82 -5.81
C MET A 25 8.83 4.82 -4.35
N GLY A 26 9.49 5.59 -3.47
CA GLY A 26 9.10 5.72 -2.07
C GLY A 26 7.66 6.22 -1.88
N ARG A 27 7.20 7.14 -2.73
CA ARG A 27 5.79 7.61 -2.73
C ARG A 27 4.82 6.52 -3.18
N SER A 28 5.17 5.73 -4.20
CA SER A 28 4.33 4.63 -4.67
C SER A 28 4.11 3.53 -3.62
N LEU A 29 5.11 3.30 -2.76
CA LEU A 29 5.05 2.32 -1.67
C LEU A 29 4.18 2.78 -0.49
N GLN A 30 3.89 4.08 -0.36
CA GLN A 30 3.05 4.58 0.74
C GLN A 30 1.62 4.04 0.68
N LEU A 31 1.08 3.83 -0.52
CA LEU A 31 -0.32 3.42 -0.70
C LEU A 31 -0.55 1.97 -0.25
N PRO A 32 0.23 0.96 -0.66
CA PRO A 32 0.17 -0.40 -0.10
C PRO A 32 0.37 -0.43 1.42
N ILE A 33 1.36 0.32 1.91
CA ILE A 33 1.70 0.33 3.34
C ILE A 33 0.53 0.87 4.17
N ALA A 34 -0.22 1.85 3.66
CA ALA A 34 -1.41 2.38 4.32
C ALA A 34 -2.57 1.36 4.39
N VAL A 35 -2.59 0.34 3.52
CA VAL A 35 -3.64 -0.70 3.50
C VAL A 35 -3.34 -1.85 4.47
N LEU A 36 -2.07 -2.13 4.78
CA LEU A 36 -1.68 -3.23 5.69
C LEU A 36 -2.33 -3.15 7.08
N PRO A 37 -2.44 -1.99 7.75
CA PRO A 37 -3.14 -1.88 9.03
C PRO A 37 -4.61 -2.30 8.93
N ALA A 38 -5.30 -1.92 7.85
CA ALA A 38 -6.69 -2.31 7.64
C ALA A 38 -6.82 -3.84 7.48
N ALA A 39 -5.90 -4.46 6.72
CA ALA A 39 -5.84 -5.92 6.56
C ALA A 39 -5.62 -6.65 7.90
N GLY A 40 -4.77 -6.10 8.77
CA GLY A 40 -4.56 -6.63 10.12
C GLY A 40 -5.82 -6.52 11.00
N ILE A 41 -6.56 -5.41 10.90
CA ILE A 41 -7.84 -5.24 11.61
C ILE A 41 -8.87 -6.26 11.09
N LEU A 42 -8.99 -6.43 9.77
CA LEU A 42 -9.86 -7.44 9.15
C LEU A 42 -9.54 -8.84 9.70
N ASN A 43 -8.26 -9.22 9.73
CA ASN A 43 -7.84 -10.52 10.27
C ASN A 43 -8.22 -10.71 11.74
N ARG A 44 -8.19 -9.64 12.55
CA ARG A 44 -8.61 -9.72 13.96
C ARG A 44 -10.13 -9.82 14.10
N LEU A 45 -10.89 -9.08 13.30
CA LEU A 45 -12.35 -9.08 13.33
C LEU A 45 -12.96 -10.41 12.85
N GLY A 46 -12.26 -11.12 11.95
CA GLY A 46 -12.70 -12.40 11.42
C GLY A 46 -12.56 -13.59 12.38
N GLN A 47 -11.89 -13.41 13.52
CA GLN A 47 -11.65 -14.46 14.50
C GLN A 47 -12.96 -14.94 15.18
N PRO A 48 -12.99 -16.20 15.64
CA PRO A 48 -14.19 -16.80 16.23
C PRO A 48 -14.69 -16.08 17.49
N ASP A 49 -13.78 -15.44 18.24
CA ASP A 49 -14.06 -14.71 19.48
C ASP A 49 -14.67 -13.32 19.27
N VAL A 50 -14.61 -12.77 18.05
CA VAL A 50 -15.11 -11.42 17.76
C VAL A 50 -16.43 -11.50 17.01
N PHE A 51 -16.41 -11.90 15.74
CA PHE A 51 -17.61 -12.01 14.91
C PHE A 51 -18.10 -13.45 14.73
N GLY A 52 -17.31 -14.46 15.10
CA GLY A 52 -17.70 -15.86 14.93
C GLY A 52 -18.61 -16.40 16.04
N ASP A 53 -18.61 -17.72 16.16
CA ASP A 53 -19.53 -18.49 17.00
C ASP A 53 -19.41 -18.19 18.50
N ASP A 54 -18.19 -17.86 18.94
CA ASP A 54 -17.90 -17.54 20.35
C ASP A 54 -18.07 -16.04 20.67
N GLY A 55 -18.40 -15.23 19.66
CA GLY A 55 -18.61 -13.78 19.76
C GLY A 55 -20.05 -13.38 19.41
N LEU A 56 -20.20 -12.58 18.34
CA LEU A 56 -21.51 -12.09 17.88
C LEU A 56 -22.39 -13.14 17.16
N GLY A 57 -21.88 -14.35 16.91
CA GLY A 57 -22.59 -15.40 16.18
C GLY A 57 -22.76 -15.12 14.69
N TRP A 58 -21.98 -14.21 14.11
CA TRP A 58 -22.00 -13.84 12.69
C TRP A 58 -20.99 -14.65 11.88
N THR A 59 -21.07 -15.98 12.01
CA THR A 59 -20.06 -16.94 11.53
C THR A 59 -19.70 -16.78 10.05
N ASN A 60 -20.70 -16.53 9.20
CA ASN A 60 -20.47 -16.37 7.76
C ASN A 60 -19.73 -15.06 7.43
N VAL A 61 -20.04 -13.99 8.16
CA VAL A 61 -19.37 -12.69 8.00
C VAL A 61 -17.94 -12.77 8.53
N ALA A 62 -17.75 -13.41 9.68
CA ALA A 62 -16.43 -13.64 10.27
C ALA A 62 -15.49 -14.37 9.30
N LYS A 63 -15.97 -15.46 8.68
CA LYS A 63 -15.21 -16.22 7.66
C LYS A 63 -14.78 -15.37 6.46
N VAL A 64 -15.68 -14.52 5.95
CA VAL A 64 -15.36 -13.66 4.80
C VAL A 64 -14.34 -12.59 5.18
N ILE A 65 -14.47 -12.00 6.37
CA ILE A 65 -13.57 -10.97 6.89
C ILE A 65 -12.17 -11.55 7.17
N ASP A 66 -12.10 -12.74 7.79
CA ASP A 66 -10.85 -13.47 8.03
C ASP A 66 -10.16 -13.81 6.70
N ALA A 67 -10.91 -14.37 5.75
CA ALA A 67 -10.39 -14.70 4.42
C ALA A 67 -9.90 -13.45 3.66
N ALA A 68 -10.60 -12.32 3.77
CA ALA A 68 -10.21 -11.07 3.12
C ALA A 68 -8.93 -10.48 3.75
N GLY A 69 -8.85 -10.43 5.08
CA GLY A 69 -7.65 -9.97 5.79
C GLY A 69 -6.44 -10.86 5.50
N GLY A 70 -6.63 -12.18 5.59
CA GLY A 70 -5.62 -13.18 5.28
C GLY A 70 -5.14 -13.12 3.83
N ALA A 71 -6.05 -12.94 2.86
CA ALA A 71 -5.69 -12.83 1.44
C ALA A 71 -4.82 -11.59 1.14
N LEU A 72 -4.97 -10.50 1.89
CA LEU A 72 -4.12 -9.30 1.74
C LEU A 72 -2.74 -9.47 2.39
N LEU A 73 -2.66 -10.25 3.47
CA LEU A 73 -1.43 -10.49 4.23
C LEU A 73 -0.65 -11.73 3.78
N ASP A 74 -1.21 -12.54 2.88
CA ASP A 74 -0.55 -13.71 2.31
C ASP A 74 0.77 -13.31 1.62
N SER A 75 1.87 -13.87 2.09
CA SER A 75 3.21 -13.55 1.59
C SER A 75 3.52 -14.18 0.23
N THR A 76 2.73 -15.16 -0.20
CA THR A 76 2.96 -15.89 -1.46
C THR A 76 2.43 -15.14 -2.67
N LEU A 77 1.23 -14.57 -2.56
CA LEU A 77 0.53 -13.89 -3.66
C LEU A 77 -0.07 -12.55 -3.24
N GLY A 78 -0.75 -12.50 -2.10
CA GLY A 78 -1.52 -11.33 -1.65
C GLY A 78 -0.70 -10.05 -1.51
N LEU A 79 0.29 -10.11 -0.61
CA LEU A 79 1.17 -9.00 -0.30
C LEU A 79 2.03 -8.59 -1.51
N PRO A 80 2.65 -9.50 -2.29
CA PRO A 80 3.29 -9.15 -3.54
C PRO A 80 2.37 -8.42 -4.53
N LEU A 81 1.15 -8.93 -4.75
CA LEU A 81 0.20 -8.30 -5.67
C LEU A 81 -0.23 -6.91 -5.20
N LEU A 82 -0.49 -6.74 -3.90
CA LEU A 82 -0.83 -5.44 -3.32
C LEU A 82 0.26 -4.40 -3.61
N PHE A 83 1.53 -4.78 -3.45
CA PHE A 83 2.67 -3.92 -3.76
C PHE A 83 2.85 -3.69 -5.26
N CYS A 84 2.67 -4.71 -6.11
CA CYS A 84 2.70 -4.55 -7.56
C CYS A 84 1.67 -3.52 -8.04
N VAL A 85 0.44 -3.58 -7.52
CA VAL A 85 -0.62 -2.63 -7.87
C VAL A 85 -0.30 -1.23 -7.36
N GLY A 86 0.17 -1.09 -6.11
CA GLY A 86 0.53 0.23 -5.57
C GLY A 86 1.70 0.89 -6.32
N VAL A 87 2.70 0.11 -6.71
CA VAL A 87 3.83 0.58 -7.54
C VAL A 87 3.36 0.96 -8.95
N ALA A 88 2.40 0.24 -9.53
CA ALA A 88 1.88 0.57 -10.85
C ALA A 88 1.06 1.88 -10.85
N ILE A 89 0.44 2.24 -9.73
CA ILE A 89 -0.40 3.43 -9.59
C ILE A 89 0.42 4.68 -9.19
N GLY A 90 1.45 4.54 -8.35
CA GLY A 90 2.26 5.67 -7.83
C GLY A 90 3.48 6.05 -8.67
#